data_AF-A0A3B8W0G5-F1
#
_entry.id   AF-A0A3B8W0G5-F1
#
_cell.length_a   1.000
_cell.length_b   1.000
_cell.length_c   1.000
_cell.angle_alpha   90.00
_cell.angle_beta   90.00
_cell.angle_gamma   90.00
#
_symmetry.space_group_name_H-M   'P 1'
#
loop_
_entity.id
_entity.type
_entity.pdbx_description
1 polymer ?
#
loop_
_entity_poly.entity_id
_entity_poly.type
_entity_poly.pdbx_seq_one_letter_code
_entity_poly.pdbx_strand_id
1 'polypeptide(L)'
;KDGADAKADQPSSVVKIDAEGMDQRIVKLPLPAGYYGNFYSDGTSVIYSTQGGTKIYNLKNQKEDLVADAGMIVTPGSKKAVFERGNQYFVTDIPSGPVALSTPVNLSDMKIPVDYTAEWAQLFDEAWRAYRDGFYLENMHGIDWNAVKKRYEVLVPYAKTRLDLNYIIG
;
A
#
# COMPACT_ATOMS: atom_id res chain seq x y z
N LYS A 1 28.75 -40.03 23.19
CA LYS A 1 28.41 -39.35 24.45
C LYS A 1 28.73 -37.89 24.28
N ASP A 2 27.88 -36.89 24.41
CA ASP A 2 26.44 -36.64 24.65
C ASP A 2 26.38 -35.09 24.46
N GLY A 3 25.35 -34.40 24.00
CA GLY A 3 24.00 -34.69 23.58
C GLY A 3 23.49 -33.46 22.84
N ALA A 4 22.52 -33.67 21.97
CA ALA A 4 21.84 -32.66 21.19
C ALA A 4 20.80 -31.94 22.06
N ASP A 5 20.83 -30.61 22.10
CA ASP A 5 19.68 -29.80 22.52
C ASP A 5 18.84 -29.43 21.29
N ALA A 6 18.05 -30.40 20.83
CA ALA A 6 16.94 -30.15 19.92
C ALA A 6 15.80 -29.50 20.71
N LYS A 7 15.62 -28.20 20.52
CA LYS A 7 14.47 -27.46 21.04
C LYS A 7 13.21 -28.02 20.38
N ALA A 8 12.41 -28.75 21.16
CA ALA A 8 11.17 -29.37 20.69
C ALA A 8 10.21 -28.30 20.16
N ASP A 9 9.84 -28.45 18.88
CA ASP A 9 8.84 -27.67 18.19
C ASP A 9 7.47 -28.03 18.79
N GLN A 10 6.82 -27.07 19.46
CA GLN A 10 5.51 -27.25 20.06
C GLN A 10 4.47 -27.34 18.94
N PRO A 11 3.55 -28.32 18.95
CA PRO A 11 2.54 -28.46 17.92
C PRO A 11 1.68 -27.20 17.85
N SER A 12 1.63 -26.56 16.68
CA SER A 12 0.76 -25.42 16.46
C SER A 12 -0.68 -25.86 16.71
N SER A 13 -1.35 -25.20 17.65
CA SER A 13 -2.77 -25.43 17.85
C SER A 13 -3.50 -25.06 16.55
N VAL A 14 -4.24 -26.02 15.99
CA VAL A 14 -5.05 -25.77 14.79
C VAL A 14 -6.17 -24.82 15.20
N VAL A 15 -6.05 -23.56 14.80
CA VAL A 15 -7.10 -22.56 15.00
C VAL A 15 -8.31 -22.97 14.17
N LYS A 16 -9.42 -23.33 14.83
CA LYS A 16 -10.69 -23.64 14.15
C LYS A 16 -11.44 -22.35 13.90
N ILE A 17 -11.63 -21.99 12.63
CA ILE A 17 -12.47 -20.87 12.23
C ILE A 17 -13.92 -21.29 12.37
N ASP A 18 -14.67 -20.55 13.19
CA ASP A 18 -16.11 -20.68 13.34
C ASP A 18 -16.77 -19.43 12.74
N ALA A 19 -17.44 -19.60 11.60
CA ALA A 19 -18.11 -18.52 10.89
C ALA A 19 -19.58 -18.33 11.33
N GLU A 20 -20.16 -19.27 12.09
CA GLU A 20 -21.56 -19.22 12.48
C GLU A 20 -21.80 -18.04 13.44
N GLY A 21 -22.78 -17.18 13.14
CA GLY A 21 -23.10 -16.00 13.95
C GLY A 21 -21.96 -14.99 14.13
N MET A 22 -21.02 -14.88 13.17
CA MET A 22 -19.89 -13.94 13.28
C MET A 22 -20.34 -12.47 13.41
N ASP A 23 -21.44 -12.10 12.76
CA ASP A 23 -22.10 -10.80 12.85
C ASP A 23 -22.62 -10.48 14.27
N GLN A 24 -23.02 -11.50 15.03
CA GLN A 24 -23.49 -11.37 16.41
C GLN A 24 -22.36 -11.23 17.43
N ARG A 25 -21.12 -11.52 17.01
CA ARG A 25 -19.91 -11.45 17.86
C ARG A 25 -19.11 -10.16 17.66
N ILE A 26 -19.70 -9.15 17.02
CA ILE A 26 -19.07 -7.84 16.82
C ILE A 26 -19.04 -7.08 18.16
N VAL A 27 -17.83 -6.64 18.55
CA VAL A 27 -17.62 -5.78 19.72
C VAL A 27 -17.28 -4.37 19.26
N LYS A 28 -18.04 -3.39 19.72
CA LYS A 28 -17.75 -1.97 19.47
C LYS A 28 -16.60 -1.51 20.37
N LEU A 29 -15.54 -0.98 19.77
CA LEU A 29 -14.51 -0.27 20.52
C LEU A 29 -15.07 1.07 21.06
N PRO A 30 -14.82 1.44 22.33
CA PRO A 30 -15.34 2.65 22.95
C PRO A 30 -14.56 3.91 22.50
N LEU A 31 -14.45 4.09 21.19
CA LEU A 31 -13.77 5.21 20.56
C LEU A 31 -14.79 6.31 20.21
N PRO A 32 -14.38 7.60 20.23
CA PRO A 32 -15.23 8.68 19.76
C PRO A 32 -15.59 8.53 18.27
N ALA A 33 -16.57 9.29 17.79
CA ALA A 33 -16.83 9.34 16.36
C ALA A 33 -15.65 10.00 15.63
N GLY A 34 -15.22 9.42 14.51
CA GLY A 34 -14.07 9.91 13.76
C GLY A 34 -13.80 9.10 12.49
N TYR A 35 -12.80 9.55 11.73
CA TYR A 35 -12.29 8.84 10.56
C TYR A 35 -11.15 7.93 10.98
N TYR A 36 -11.33 6.63 10.77
CA TYR A 36 -10.38 5.59 11.11
C TYR A 36 -10.02 4.77 9.87
N GLY A 37 -8.78 4.34 9.76
CA GLY A 37 -8.29 3.53 8.64
C GLY A 37 -7.01 2.77 8.98
N ASN A 38 -6.45 2.06 8.01
CA ASN A 38 -5.17 1.34 8.11
C ASN A 38 -5.03 0.54 9.41
N PHE A 39 -5.94 -0.41 9.60
CA PHE A 39 -5.99 -1.23 10.81
C PHE A 39 -4.92 -2.32 10.80
N TYR A 40 -4.28 -2.51 11.96
CA TYR A 40 -3.44 -3.67 12.27
C TYR A 40 -3.81 -4.18 13.66
N SER A 41 -3.78 -5.50 13.87
CA SER A 41 -3.94 -6.08 15.20
C SER A 41 -3.04 -7.30 15.39
N ASP A 42 -2.47 -7.41 16.58
CA ASP A 42 -1.74 -8.59 17.07
C ASP A 42 -2.61 -9.48 17.97
N GLY A 43 -3.93 -9.22 18.02
CA GLY A 43 -4.88 -9.88 18.91
C GLY A 43 -4.91 -9.35 20.34
N THR A 44 -3.94 -8.51 20.74
CA THR A 44 -3.90 -7.85 22.06
C THR A 44 -4.25 -6.37 21.95
N SER A 45 -3.84 -5.73 20.86
CA SER A 45 -4.10 -4.32 20.57
C SER A 45 -4.57 -4.14 19.13
N VAL A 46 -5.25 -3.03 18.88
CA VAL A 46 -5.64 -2.58 17.54
C VAL A 46 -4.94 -1.25 17.28
N ILE A 47 -4.12 -1.19 16.25
CA ILE A 47 -3.45 0.01 15.76
C ILE A 47 -4.23 0.52 14.56
N TYR A 48 -4.44 1.82 14.48
CA TYR A 48 -5.21 2.46 13.40
C TYR A 48 -4.78 3.89 13.18
N SER A 49 -5.01 4.39 11.97
CA SER A 49 -4.79 5.79 11.61
C SER A 49 -6.02 6.64 11.94
N THR A 50 -5.76 7.87 12.37
CA THR A 50 -6.73 8.95 12.59
C THR A 50 -6.25 10.22 11.88
N GLN A 51 -7.04 11.29 11.87
CA GLN A 51 -6.59 12.60 11.37
C GLN A 51 -5.38 13.16 12.15
N GLY A 52 -5.18 12.75 13.41
CA GLY A 52 -4.07 13.20 14.27
C GLY A 52 -2.91 12.20 14.35
N GLY A 53 -2.77 11.32 13.36
CA GLY A 53 -1.73 10.30 13.31
C GLY A 53 -2.20 8.91 13.73
N THR A 54 -1.24 8.03 13.98
CA THR A 54 -1.48 6.62 14.31
C THR A 54 -1.66 6.44 15.81
N LYS A 55 -2.72 5.75 16.20
CA LYS A 55 -3.05 5.41 17.58
C LYS A 55 -3.08 3.91 17.78
N ILE A 56 -2.90 3.50 19.03
CA ILE A 56 -3.03 2.11 19.47
C ILE A 56 -4.08 2.04 20.59
N TYR A 57 -4.97 1.06 20.48
CA TYR A 57 -5.96 0.73 21.49
C TYR A 57 -5.69 -0.67 22.03
N ASN A 58 -5.39 -0.78 23.32
CA ASN A 58 -5.17 -2.06 23.97
C ASN A 58 -6.51 -2.69 24.39
N LEU A 59 -6.79 -3.90 23.93
CA LEU A 59 -8.08 -4.56 24.13
C LEU A 59 -8.29 -5.03 25.58
N LYS A 60 -7.20 -5.29 26.33
CA LYS A 60 -7.27 -5.82 27.70
C LYS A 60 -7.59 -4.73 28.73
N ASN A 61 -6.90 -3.60 28.65
CA ASN A 61 -7.05 -2.50 29.60
C ASN A 61 -7.88 -1.33 29.07
N GLN A 62 -8.36 -1.42 27.82
CA GLN A 62 -9.22 -0.43 27.17
C GLN A 62 -8.60 0.97 27.07
N LYS A 63 -7.27 1.06 27.00
CA LYS A 63 -6.54 2.31 26.91
C LYS A 63 -6.14 2.62 25.47
N GLU A 64 -6.34 3.88 25.07
CA GLU A 64 -5.84 4.44 23.82
C GLU A 64 -4.58 5.27 24.10
N ASP A 65 -3.57 5.14 23.25
CA ASP A 65 -2.37 5.98 23.26
C ASP A 65 -2.01 6.41 21.82
N LEU A 66 -1.31 7.54 21.70
CA LEU A 66 -0.71 7.96 20.43
C LEU A 66 0.56 7.14 20.18
N VAL A 67 0.64 6.48 19.03
CA VAL A 67 1.86 5.79 18.57
C VAL A 67 2.84 6.81 18.00
N ALA A 68 2.37 7.58 17.01
CA ALA A 68 3.13 8.65 16.38
C ALA A 68 2.20 9.58 15.59
N ASP A 69 2.58 10.85 15.49
CA ASP A 69 2.00 11.79 14.52
C ASP A 69 2.56 11.48 13.11
N ALA A 70 2.11 10.36 12.54
CA ALA A 70 2.52 9.81 11.24
C ALA A 70 1.52 8.73 10.81
N GLY A 71 1.38 8.50 9.50
CA GLY A 71 0.68 7.33 8.96
C GLY A 71 1.51 6.07 9.17
N MET A 72 0.88 4.93 9.44
CA MET A 72 1.55 3.64 9.61
C MET A 72 1.02 2.63 8.60
N ILE A 73 1.94 1.89 7.99
CA ILE A 73 1.65 0.78 7.07
C ILE A 73 2.36 -0.47 7.58
N VAL A 74 1.63 -1.58 7.61
CA VAL A 74 2.18 -2.90 7.93
C VAL A 74 1.82 -3.85 6.82
N THR A 75 2.83 -4.43 6.17
CA THR A 75 2.65 -5.48 5.17
C THR A 75 2.28 -6.80 5.85
N PRO A 76 1.32 -7.58 5.32
CA PRO A 76 0.99 -8.89 5.87
C PRO A 76 2.23 -9.78 6.07
N GLY A 77 2.35 -10.38 7.26
CA GLY A 77 3.48 -11.24 7.64
C GLY A 77 4.77 -10.51 8.03
N SER A 78 4.82 -9.18 7.92
CA SER A 78 5.96 -8.39 8.37
C SER A 78 6.05 -8.34 9.89
N LYS A 79 7.27 -8.24 10.42
CA LYS A 79 7.54 -7.87 11.83
C LYS A 79 7.81 -6.38 12.00
N LYS A 80 7.91 -5.66 10.88
CA LYS A 80 8.24 -4.24 10.79
C LYS A 80 7.05 -3.42 10.31
N ALA A 81 6.99 -2.18 10.77
CA ALA A 81 6.08 -1.15 10.29
C ALA A 81 6.86 -0.06 9.55
N VAL A 82 6.26 0.47 8.49
CA VAL A 82 6.70 1.71 7.84
C VAL A 82 5.83 2.85 8.32
N PHE A 83 6.45 3.93 8.77
CA PHE A 83 5.78 5.18 9.07
C PHE A 83 6.06 6.22 7.99
N GLU A 84 5.03 6.98 7.63
CA GLU A 84 5.10 8.11 6.69
C GLU A 84 4.75 9.40 7.42
N ARG A 85 5.66 10.38 7.35
CA ARG A 85 5.44 11.75 7.86
C ARG A 85 5.93 12.75 6.82
N GLY A 86 4.99 13.41 6.15
CA GLY A 86 5.34 14.25 4.99
C GLY A 86 6.03 13.41 3.91
N ASN A 87 7.20 13.83 3.44
CA ASN A 87 7.98 13.10 2.43
C ASN A 87 9.08 12.19 3.05
N GLN A 88 8.94 11.84 4.33
CA GLN A 88 9.90 11.01 5.06
C GLN A 88 9.28 9.67 5.44
N TYR A 89 10.09 8.63 5.29
CA TYR A 89 9.75 7.27 5.68
C TYR A 89 10.60 6.82 6.86
N PHE A 90 10.03 6.06 7.77
CA PHE A 90 10.74 5.50 8.93
C PHE A 90 10.39 4.02 9.05
N VAL A 91 11.34 3.19 9.46
CA VAL A 91 11.12 1.75 9.65
C VAL A 91 11.36 1.41 11.10
N THR A 92 10.39 0.75 11.72
CA THR A 92 10.44 0.30 13.12
C THR A 92 9.92 -1.12 13.24
N ASP A 93 10.15 -1.79 14.38
CA ASP A 93 9.33 -2.94 14.74
C ASP A 93 7.87 -2.50 14.92
N ILE A 94 6.93 -3.40 14.68
CA ILE A 94 5.51 -3.08 14.88
C ILE A 94 5.31 -2.65 16.34
N PRO A 95 4.82 -1.43 16.59
CA PRO A 95 4.86 -0.87 17.93
C PRO A 95 3.75 -1.39 18.82
N SER A 96 4.07 -1.56 20.11
CA SER A 96 3.10 -1.82 21.17
C SER A 96 2.80 -0.56 22.00
N GLY A 97 3.17 0.63 21.51
CA GLY A 97 3.08 1.90 22.22
C GLY A 97 3.70 3.08 21.45
N PRO A 98 3.94 4.23 22.11
CA PRO A 98 4.56 5.40 21.49
C PRO A 98 5.95 5.11 20.90
N VAL A 99 6.25 5.68 19.73
CA VAL A 99 7.56 5.55 19.07
C VAL A 99 8.12 6.91 18.65
N ALA A 100 9.43 7.06 18.78
CA ALA A 100 10.17 8.22 18.28
C ALA A 100 10.63 7.97 16.84
N LEU A 101 10.14 8.79 15.91
CA LEU A 101 10.55 8.75 14.50
C LEU A 101 11.70 9.75 14.26
N SER A 102 12.92 9.38 14.64
CA SER A 102 14.09 10.28 14.61
C SER A 102 15.01 10.08 13.41
N THR A 103 15.02 8.89 12.81
CA THR A 103 15.97 8.53 11.75
C THR A 103 15.20 8.13 10.49
N PRO A 104 14.98 9.05 9.55
CA PRO A 104 14.30 8.72 8.31
C PRO A 104 15.18 7.82 7.43
N VAL A 105 14.54 7.01 6.60
CA VAL A 105 15.20 6.25 5.54
C VAL A 105 15.83 7.24 4.57
N ASN A 106 17.13 7.09 4.31
CA ASN A 106 17.82 7.92 3.33
C ASN A 106 17.52 7.43 1.91
N LEU A 107 16.84 8.27 1.12
CA LEU A 107 16.52 8.02 -0.29
C LEU A 107 17.33 8.91 -1.25
N SER A 108 18.30 9.70 -0.76
CA SER A 108 19.05 10.68 -1.58
C SER A 108 19.82 10.07 -2.73
N ASP A 109 20.28 8.82 -2.54
CA ASP A 109 21.09 8.10 -3.53
C ASP A 109 20.28 7.08 -4.32
N MET A 110 18.94 7.07 -4.15
CA MET A 110 18.06 6.20 -4.91
C MET A 110 18.05 6.64 -6.37
N LYS A 111 18.49 5.75 -7.26
CA LYS A 111 18.53 5.97 -8.71
C LYS A 111 17.59 5.00 -9.39
N ILE A 112 16.83 5.54 -10.35
CA ILE A 112 15.97 4.73 -11.22
C ILE A 112 16.64 4.73 -12.60
N PRO A 113 17.00 3.56 -13.16
CA PRO A 113 17.43 3.48 -14.54
C PRO A 113 16.23 3.76 -15.44
N VAL A 114 16.38 4.70 -16.36
CA VAL A 114 15.30 5.14 -17.26
C VAL A 114 15.71 4.82 -18.71
N ASP A 115 14.88 4.04 -19.39
CA ASP A 115 14.96 3.86 -20.84
C ASP A 115 13.77 4.57 -21.48
N TYR A 116 13.97 5.83 -21.85
CA TYR A 116 12.91 6.65 -22.44
C TYR A 116 12.30 6.04 -23.71
N THR A 117 13.07 5.30 -24.50
CA THR A 117 12.54 4.72 -25.74
C THR A 117 11.54 3.61 -25.42
N ALA A 118 11.88 2.73 -24.48
CA ALA A 118 10.98 1.69 -24.01
C ALA A 118 9.80 2.26 -23.23
N GLU A 119 10.05 3.23 -22.34
CA GLU A 119 9.01 3.85 -21.51
C GLU A 119 8.00 4.65 -22.33
N TRP A 120 8.41 5.36 -23.39
CA TRP A 120 7.45 6.08 -24.24
C TRP A 120 6.51 5.15 -25.00
N ALA A 121 7.00 4.01 -25.48
CA ALA A 121 6.15 2.99 -26.08
C ALA A 121 5.13 2.45 -25.07
N GLN A 122 5.56 2.19 -23.83
CA GLN A 122 4.68 1.74 -22.76
C GLN A 122 3.65 2.81 -22.38
N LEU A 123 4.06 4.06 -22.17
CA LEU A 123 3.18 5.17 -21.81
C LEU A 123 2.12 5.44 -22.89
N PHE A 124 2.51 5.38 -24.16
CA PHE A 124 1.57 5.50 -25.28
C PHE A 124 0.54 4.35 -25.27
N ASP A 125 0.98 3.10 -25.08
CA ASP A 125 0.08 1.95 -25.03
C ASP A 125 -0.89 2.04 -23.84
N GLU A 126 -0.41 2.48 -22.67
CA GLU A 126 -1.26 2.66 -21.50
C GLU A 126 -2.28 3.78 -21.68
N ALA A 127 -1.86 4.92 -22.25
CA ALA A 127 -2.80 6.01 -22.55
C ALA A 127 -3.86 5.55 -23.54
N TRP A 128 -3.47 4.89 -24.64
CA TRP A 128 -4.39 4.35 -25.62
C TRP A 128 -5.38 3.34 -24.99
N ARG A 129 -4.89 2.45 -24.12
CA ARG A 129 -5.71 1.47 -23.40
C ARG A 129 -6.66 2.14 -22.41
N ALA A 130 -6.20 3.15 -21.68
CA ALA A 130 -7.04 3.92 -20.78
C ALA A 130 -8.18 4.63 -21.52
N TYR A 131 -7.91 5.19 -22.70
CA TYR A 131 -8.97 5.75 -23.56
C TYR A 131 -9.92 4.68 -24.07
N ARG A 132 -9.43 3.53 -24.52
CA ARG A 132 -10.27 2.42 -25.03
C ARG A 132 -11.19 1.85 -23.95
N ASP A 133 -10.60 1.46 -22.83
CA ASP A 133 -11.27 0.71 -21.77
C ASP A 133 -12.10 1.62 -20.87
N GLY A 134 -11.76 2.92 -20.81
CA GLY A 134 -12.47 3.93 -20.06
C GLY A 134 -13.51 4.72 -20.87
N PHE A 135 -13.61 4.53 -22.19
CA PHE A 135 -14.62 5.24 -22.97
C PHE A 135 -16.02 4.75 -22.61
N TYR A 136 -16.96 5.69 -22.42
CA TYR A 136 -18.30 5.38 -21.93
C TYR A 136 -19.15 4.51 -22.88
N LEU A 137 -18.76 4.43 -24.15
CA LEU A 137 -19.48 3.70 -25.20
C LEU A 137 -18.55 2.74 -25.93
N GLU A 138 -18.81 1.43 -25.81
CA GLU A 138 -17.91 0.39 -26.33
C GLU A 138 -17.54 0.53 -27.81
N ASN A 139 -18.49 0.98 -28.65
CA ASN A 139 -18.22 1.15 -30.08
C ASN A 139 -17.39 2.42 -30.42
N MET A 140 -17.04 3.23 -29.42
CA MET A 140 -16.25 4.46 -29.56
C MET A 140 -16.75 5.39 -30.66
N HIS A 141 -18.07 5.57 -30.77
CA HIS A 141 -18.73 6.33 -31.85
C HIS A 141 -18.47 5.79 -33.27
N GLY A 142 -18.17 4.50 -33.39
CA GLY A 142 -17.84 3.83 -34.65
C GLY A 142 -16.41 4.08 -35.14
N ILE A 143 -15.54 4.68 -34.32
CA ILE A 143 -14.13 4.89 -34.65
C ILE A 143 -13.34 3.60 -34.42
N ASP A 144 -12.58 3.16 -35.43
CA ASP A 144 -11.62 2.06 -35.26
C ASP A 144 -10.42 2.54 -34.43
N TRP A 145 -10.52 2.33 -33.12
CA TRP A 145 -9.50 2.75 -32.17
C TRP A 145 -8.18 1.98 -32.33
N ASN A 146 -8.20 0.76 -32.87
CA ASN A 146 -6.98 0.02 -33.20
C ASN A 146 -6.26 0.66 -34.40
N ALA A 147 -7.01 1.15 -35.40
CA ALA A 147 -6.43 1.92 -36.50
C ALA A 147 -5.85 3.25 -36.03
N VAL A 148 -6.52 3.95 -35.10
CA VAL A 148 -5.97 5.17 -34.48
C VAL A 148 -4.65 4.86 -33.77
N LYS A 149 -4.58 3.78 -32.97
CA LYS A 149 -3.33 3.36 -32.33
C LYS A 149 -2.18 3.26 -33.34
N LYS A 150 -2.37 2.44 -34.37
CA LYS A 150 -1.35 2.17 -35.40
C LYS A 150 -0.88 3.44 -36.10
N ARG A 151 -1.79 4.40 -36.32
CA ARG A 151 -1.48 5.68 -36.96
C ARG A 151 -0.51 6.53 -36.13
N TYR A 152 -0.65 6.55 -34.80
CA TYR A 152 0.16 7.40 -33.93
C TYR A 152 1.36 6.66 -33.32
N GLU A 153 1.29 5.34 -33.17
CA GLU A 153 2.38 4.50 -32.65
C GLU A 153 3.67 4.65 -33.45
N VAL A 154 3.58 4.81 -34.77
CA VAL A 154 4.75 5.03 -35.64
C VAL A 154 5.52 6.32 -35.33
N LEU A 155 4.90 7.28 -34.64
CA LEU A 155 5.52 8.54 -34.25
C LEU A 155 6.31 8.41 -32.94
N VAL A 156 5.97 7.44 -32.08
CA VAL A 156 6.54 7.28 -30.73
C VAL A 156 8.07 7.14 -30.74
N PRO A 157 8.71 6.38 -31.65
CA PRO A 157 10.19 6.29 -31.71
C PRO A 157 10.89 7.63 -32.00
N TYR A 158 10.16 8.60 -32.54
CA TYR A 158 10.68 9.92 -32.92
C TYR A 158 10.49 10.99 -31.85
N ALA A 159 9.72 10.71 -30.79
CA ALA A 159 9.70 11.59 -29.62
C ALA A 159 11.14 11.76 -29.09
N LYS A 160 11.46 12.95 -28.58
CA LYS A 160 12.74 13.22 -27.89
C LYS A 160 12.53 13.81 -26.51
N THR A 161 11.31 14.29 -26.25
CA THR A 161 10.92 14.89 -24.99
C THR A 161 9.57 14.32 -24.54
N ARG A 162 9.28 14.47 -23.24
CA ARG A 162 7.95 14.17 -22.69
C ARG A 162 6.85 14.99 -23.38
N LEU A 163 7.17 16.17 -23.91
CA LEU A 163 6.25 17.04 -24.62
C LEU A 163 5.88 16.47 -26.00
N ASP A 164 6.85 15.93 -26.75
CA ASP A 164 6.59 15.27 -28.03
C ASP A 164 5.66 14.07 -27.83
N LEU A 165 5.90 13.26 -26.80
CA LEU A 165 5.04 12.13 -26.45
C LEU A 165 3.61 12.60 -26.11
N ASN A 166 3.46 13.68 -25.34
CA ASN A 166 2.13 14.23 -25.03
C ASN A 166 1.38 14.64 -26.31
N TYR A 167 2.08 15.28 -27.24
CA TYR A 167 1.46 15.68 -28.52
C TYR A 167 1.01 14.48 -29.36
N ILE A 168 1.76 13.37 -29.31
CA ILE A 168 1.39 12.13 -30.01
C ILE A 168 0.19 11.44 -29.34
N ILE A 169 0.10 11.46 -28.01
CA ILE A 169 -1.00 10.86 -27.25
C ILE A 169 -2.32 11.64 -27.46
N GLY A 170 -2.24 12.98 -27.47
CA GLY A 170 -3.41 13.87 -27.56
C GLY A 170 -3.76 14.52 -26.23
#